data_AF-A0A399QNJ4-F1
#
_entry.id   AF-A0A399QNJ4-F1
#
_cell.length_a   1.000
_cell.length_b   1.000
_cell.length_c   1.000
_cell.angle_alpha   90.00
_cell.angle_beta   90.00
_cell.angle_gamma   90.00
#
_symmetry.space_group_name_H-M   'P 1'
#
loop_
_entity.id
_entity.type
_entity.pdbx_description
1 polymer ?
#
loop_
_entity_poly.entity_id
_entity_poly.type
_entity_poly.pdbx_seq_one_letter_code
_entity_poly.pdbx_strand_id
1 'polypeptide(L)'
;MDYDYDHLPREERQRFIAIEERLRGASGRMPPVWEMQRRKEHLTNIRPRVARRLKVLSYVAIPTLIAVVLAIFAYRFGGLHFESELVLASALGTILAPVLIVDTWARWPFFKMPGSVEDLDRELSILATYIERKT
;
A
#
# COMPACT_ATOMS: atom_id res chain seq x y z
N MET A 1 5.37 -27.39 15.06
CA MET A 1 5.10 -27.01 13.66
C MET A 1 6.35 -26.33 13.18
N ASP A 2 7.14 -26.99 12.33
CA ASP A 2 8.21 -26.30 11.61
C ASP A 2 7.52 -25.33 10.65
N TYR A 3 7.73 -24.04 10.85
CA TYR A 3 7.29 -23.04 9.89
C TYR A 3 8.37 -22.98 8.81
N ASP A 4 7.99 -23.17 7.55
CA ASP A 4 8.92 -23.07 6.40
C ASP A 4 9.67 -21.74 6.31
N TYR A 5 9.31 -20.77 7.14
CA TYR A 5 9.84 -19.41 7.21
C TYR A 5 10.94 -19.24 8.25
N ASP A 6 11.43 -20.30 8.89
CA ASP A 6 12.45 -20.19 9.95
C ASP A 6 13.83 -19.73 9.45
N HIS A 7 14.05 -19.77 8.13
CA HIS A 7 15.21 -19.17 7.47
C HIS A 7 15.08 -17.64 7.27
N LEU A 8 13.89 -17.06 7.49
CA LEU A 8 13.64 -15.64 7.29
C LEU A 8 13.91 -14.82 8.57
N PRO A 9 14.28 -13.53 8.43
CA PRO A 9 14.36 -12.59 9.55
C PRO A 9 13.04 -12.54 10.34
N ARG A 10 13.13 -12.30 11.66
CA ARG A 10 11.96 -12.33 12.57
C ARG A 10 10.78 -11.49 12.09
N GLU A 11 11.05 -10.30 11.56
CA GLU A 11 10.03 -9.38 11.07
C GLU A 11 9.31 -9.90 9.83
N GLU A 12 10.05 -10.47 8.88
CA GLU A 12 9.46 -11.07 7.69
C GLU A 12 8.63 -12.29 8.05
N ARG A 13 9.15 -13.16 8.91
CA ARG A 13 8.42 -14.34 9.39
C ARG A 13 7.08 -13.98 10.03
N GLN A 14 7.02 -12.93 10.86
CA GLN A 14 5.76 -12.48 11.45
C GLN A 14 4.73 -12.05 10.40
N ARG A 15 5.18 -11.40 9.32
CA ARG A 15 4.31 -10.99 8.21
C ARG A 15 3.83 -12.19 7.40
N PHE A 16 4.70 -13.17 7.15
CA PHE A 16 4.31 -14.42 6.48
C PHE A 16 3.26 -15.20 7.28
N ILE A 17 3.46 -15.34 8.59
CA ILE A 17 2.49 -15.99 9.49
C ILE A 17 1.16 -15.23 9.50
N ALA A 18 1.17 -13.90 9.55
CA ALA A 18 -0.05 -13.09 9.52
C ALA A 18 -0.84 -13.26 8.21
N ILE A 19 -0.15 -13.37 7.07
CA ILE A 19 -0.79 -13.64 5.78
C ILE A 19 -1.37 -15.06 5.76
N GLU A 20 -0.63 -16.06 6.24
CA GLU A 20 -1.10 -17.44 6.30
C GLU A 20 -2.33 -17.59 7.20
N GLU A 21 -2.33 -16.94 8.37
CA GLU A 21 -3.45 -16.93 9.30
C GLU A 21 -4.69 -16.26 8.68
N ARG A 22 -4.48 -15.14 7.95
CA ARG A 22 -5.53 -14.49 7.16
C ARG A 22 -6.06 -15.38 6.03
N LEU A 23 -5.23 -16.23 5.44
CA LEU A 23 -5.66 -17.19 4.42
C LEU A 23 -6.47 -18.35 5.02
N ARG A 24 -6.09 -18.84 6.21
CA ARG A 24 -6.86 -19.88 6.95
C ARG A 24 -8.23 -19.38 7.43
N GLY A 25 -8.34 -18.08 7.68
CA GLY A 25 -9.57 -17.44 8.14
C GLY A 25 -10.05 -18.00 9.49
N ALA A 26 -11.33 -17.76 9.83
CA ALA A 26 -11.91 -18.18 11.12
C ALA A 26 -11.92 -19.71 11.33
N SER A 27 -11.78 -20.49 10.26
CA SER A 27 -11.81 -21.95 10.31
C SER A 27 -10.50 -22.58 10.82
N GLY A 28 -9.40 -21.82 10.82
CA GLY A 28 -8.05 -22.32 11.13
C GLY A 28 -7.50 -23.34 10.13
N ARG A 29 -8.26 -23.69 9.08
CA ARG A 29 -7.87 -24.64 8.03
C ARG A 29 -7.51 -23.89 6.76
N MET A 30 -6.53 -24.42 6.03
CA MET A 30 -6.19 -23.90 4.71
C MET A 30 -7.39 -24.05 3.76
N PRO A 31 -7.78 -23.00 3.01
CA PRO A 31 -8.84 -23.11 2.02
C PRO A 31 -8.53 -24.15 0.93
N PRO A 32 -9.54 -24.64 0.20
CA PRO A 32 -9.36 -25.57 -0.90
C PRO A 32 -8.57 -24.94 -2.07
N VAL A 33 -7.89 -25.78 -2.85
CA VAL A 33 -6.95 -25.35 -3.91
C VAL A 33 -7.63 -24.45 -4.94
N TRP A 34 -8.87 -24.77 -5.35
CA TRP A 34 -9.63 -23.95 -6.32
C TRP A 34 -9.88 -22.52 -5.82
N GLU A 35 -10.06 -22.32 -4.51
CA GLU A 35 -10.31 -21.00 -3.92
C GLU A 35 -9.00 -20.20 -3.85
N MET A 36 -7.90 -20.86 -3.46
CA MET A 36 -6.56 -20.27 -3.51
C MET A 36 -6.16 -19.86 -4.92
N GLN A 37 -6.51 -20.66 -5.93
CA GLN A 37 -6.23 -20.39 -7.34
C GLN A 37 -7.07 -19.22 -7.88
N ARG A 38 -8.36 -19.17 -7.55
CA ARG A 38 -9.23 -18.01 -7.86
C ARG A 38 -8.68 -16.72 -7.24
N ARG A 39 -8.21 -16.77 -5.98
CA ARG A 39 -7.62 -15.62 -5.30
C ARG A 39 -6.30 -15.19 -5.93
N LYS A 40 -5.42 -16.14 -6.27
CA LYS A 40 -4.17 -15.89 -7.00
C LYS A 40 -4.43 -15.19 -8.34
N GLU A 41 -5.41 -15.67 -9.11
CA GLU A 41 -5.77 -15.10 -10.40
C GLU A 41 -6.33 -13.68 -10.26
N HIS A 42 -7.19 -13.45 -9.26
CA HIS A 42 -7.72 -12.13 -8.94
C HIS A 42 -6.61 -11.13 -8.57
N LEU A 43 -5.71 -11.51 -7.66
CA LEU A 43 -4.58 -10.67 -7.25
C LEU A 43 -3.62 -10.37 -8.41
N THR A 44 -3.33 -11.37 -9.24
CA THR A 44 -2.48 -11.22 -10.44
C THR A 44 -3.09 -10.20 -11.41
N ASN A 45 -4.41 -10.27 -11.64
CA ASN A 45 -5.13 -9.36 -12.54
C ASN A 45 -5.23 -7.91 -12.00
N ILE A 46 -5.10 -7.71 -10.70
CA ILE A 46 -5.21 -6.40 -10.05
C ILE A 46 -3.84 -5.77 -9.78
N ARG A 47 -2.78 -6.58 -9.61
CA ARG A 47 -1.39 -6.14 -9.46
C ARG A 47 -0.99 -4.96 -10.36
N PRO A 48 -1.16 -5.01 -11.70
CA PRO A 48 -0.75 -3.91 -12.56
C PRO A 48 -1.58 -2.63 -12.31
N ARG A 49 -2.84 -2.75 -11.90
CA ARG A 49 -3.71 -1.62 -11.56
C ARG A 49 -3.30 -0.97 -10.25
N VAL A 50 -2.95 -1.76 -9.24
CA VAL A 50 -2.43 -1.27 -7.94
C VAL A 50 -1.11 -0.54 -8.15
N ALA A 51 -0.16 -1.18 -8.84
CA ALA A 51 1.15 -0.58 -9.12
C ALA A 51 1.02 0.75 -9.88
N ARG A 52 0.15 0.81 -10.89
CA ARG A 52 -0.10 2.04 -11.65
C ARG A 52 -0.69 3.14 -10.77
N ARG A 53 -1.67 2.83 -9.92
CA ARG A 53 -2.32 3.81 -9.02
C ARG A 53 -1.36 4.36 -7.96
N LEU A 54 -0.53 3.49 -7.36
CA LEU A 54 0.52 3.93 -6.42
C LEU A 54 1.59 4.76 -7.11
N LYS A 55 1.95 4.43 -8.35
CA LYS A 55 2.86 5.25 -9.15
C LYS A 55 2.27 6.63 -9.43
N VAL A 56 1.00 6.72 -9.80
CA VAL A 56 0.30 8.00 -9.96
C VAL A 56 0.29 8.79 -8.65
N LEU A 57 -0.01 8.12 -7.53
CA LEU A 57 0.05 8.75 -6.21
C LEU A 57 1.45 9.32 -5.94
N SER A 58 2.53 8.58 -6.20
CA SER A 58 3.90 9.09 -6.03
C SER A 58 4.21 10.29 -6.93
N TYR A 59 3.71 10.30 -8.18
CA TYR A 59 3.89 11.42 -9.10
C TYR A 59 3.14 12.69 -8.67
N VAL A 60 2.10 12.58 -7.86
CA VAL A 60 1.37 13.73 -7.33
C VAL A 60 1.92 14.12 -5.95
N ALA A 61 2.06 13.15 -5.04
CA ALA A 61 2.48 13.39 -3.67
C ALA A 61 3.90 13.97 -3.55
N ILE A 62 4.87 13.42 -4.29
CA ILE A 62 6.27 13.88 -4.22
C ILE A 62 6.41 15.36 -4.62
N PRO A 63 5.97 15.81 -5.81
CA PRO A 63 6.09 17.22 -6.18
C PRO A 63 5.25 18.13 -5.29
N THR A 64 4.07 17.69 -4.81
CA THR A 64 3.29 18.48 -3.86
C THR A 64 4.03 18.67 -2.54
N LEU A 65 4.65 17.62 -1.98
CA LEU A 65 5.46 17.74 -0.77
C LEU A 65 6.65 18.68 -0.97
N ILE A 66 7.34 18.58 -2.12
CA ILE A 66 8.42 19.50 -2.48
C ILE A 66 7.90 20.94 -2.52
N ALA A 67 6.76 21.19 -3.18
CA ALA A 67 6.16 22.52 -3.27
C ALA A 67 5.79 23.08 -1.89
N VAL A 68 5.22 22.25 -1.00
CA VAL A 68 4.89 22.64 0.38
C VAL A 68 6.15 23.01 1.16
N VAL A 69 7.20 22.19 1.08
CA VAL A 69 8.48 22.48 1.77
C VAL A 69 9.11 23.76 1.25
N LEU A 70 9.12 23.98 -0.07
CA LEU A 70 9.64 25.20 -0.68
C LEU A 70 8.81 26.44 -0.27
N ALA A 71 7.48 26.33 -0.23
CA ALA A 71 6.61 27.41 0.21
C ALA A 71 6.85 27.80 1.67
N ILE A 72 7.00 26.81 2.56
CA ILE A 72 7.33 27.03 3.98
C ILE A 72 8.71 27.68 4.11
N PHE A 73 9.71 27.19 3.36
CA PHE A 73 11.05 27.75 3.38
C PHE A 73 11.05 29.21 2.90
N ALA A 74 10.41 29.49 1.76
CA ALA A 74 10.29 30.85 1.24
C ALA A 74 9.56 31.79 2.21
N TYR A 75 8.50 31.33 2.88
CA TYR A 75 7.84 32.09 3.94
C TYR A 75 8.79 32.39 5.10
N ARG A 76 9.51 31.38 5.58
CA ARG A 76 10.38 31.48 6.77
C ARG A 76 11.59 32.39 6.57
N PHE A 77 12.08 32.53 5.35
CA PHE A 77 13.22 33.37 4.97
C PHE A 77 12.82 34.70 4.32
N GLY A 78 11.53 35.07 4.35
CA GLY A 78 11.05 36.36 3.87
C GLY A 78 10.92 36.48 2.34
N GLY A 79 10.98 35.37 1.61
CA GLY A 79 10.72 35.31 0.17
C GLY A 79 9.24 35.26 -0.18
N LEU A 80 8.37 34.87 0.76
CA LEU A 80 6.92 34.96 0.64
C LEU A 80 6.36 35.68 1.87
N HIS A 81 5.54 36.70 1.65
CA HIS A 81 4.81 37.38 2.71
C HIS A 81 3.33 37.02 2.61
N PHE A 82 2.80 36.46 3.70
CA PHE A 82 1.38 36.22 3.90
C PHE A 82 0.89 37.15 5.01
N GLU A 83 -0.28 37.75 4.82
CA GLU A 83 -0.86 38.70 5.78
C GLU A 83 -1.26 38.04 7.11
N SER A 84 -1.53 36.72 7.11
CA SER A 84 -1.81 35.96 8.31
C SER A 84 -1.46 34.48 8.16
N GLU A 85 -1.26 33.81 9.30
CA GLU A 85 -1.04 32.35 9.36
C GLU A 85 -2.23 31.56 8.78
N LEU A 86 -3.45 32.10 8.86
CA LEU A 86 -4.65 31.49 8.27
C LEU A 86 -4.61 31.45 6.74
N VAL A 87 -4.05 32.50 6.11
CA VAL A 87 -3.88 32.55 4.64
C VAL A 87 -2.79 31.56 4.20
N LEU A 88 -1.72 31.42 4.99
CA LEU A 88 -0.71 30.39 4.74
C LEU A 88 -1.32 28.98 4.88
N ALA A 89 -2.09 28.72 5.94
CA ALA A 89 -2.74 27.44 6.17
C ALA A 89 -3.74 27.09 5.06
N SER A 90 -4.52 28.05 4.58
CA SER A 90 -5.47 27.84 3.48
C SER A 90 -4.76 27.59 2.14
N ALA A 91 -3.65 28.29 1.86
CA ALA A 91 -2.81 28.07 0.69
C ALA A 91 -2.13 26.69 0.72
N LEU A 92 -1.62 26.25 1.87
CA LEU A 92 -1.09 24.89 2.01
C LEU A 92 -2.20 23.84 1.89
N GLY A 93 -3.38 24.12 2.43
CA GLY A 93 -4.55 23.27 2.30
C GLY A 93 -4.99 23.05 0.85
N THR A 94 -4.99 24.10 0.02
CA THR A 94 -5.31 23.98 -1.42
C THR A 94 -4.23 23.23 -2.18
N ILE A 95 -2.95 23.38 -1.81
CA ILE A 95 -1.84 22.61 -2.39
C ILE A 95 -1.96 21.12 -2.03
N LEU A 96 -2.39 20.79 -0.80
CA LEU A 96 -2.51 19.42 -0.31
C LEU A 96 -3.81 18.72 -0.74
N ALA A 97 -4.89 19.45 -1.00
CA ALA A 97 -6.19 18.87 -1.35
C ALA A 97 -6.14 17.90 -2.56
N PRO A 98 -5.43 18.19 -3.67
CA PRO A 98 -5.27 17.24 -4.78
C PRO A 98 -4.60 15.93 -4.35
N VAL A 99 -3.62 15.97 -3.44
CA VAL A 99 -2.95 14.75 -2.94
C VAL A 99 -3.93 13.90 -2.14
N LEU A 100 -4.74 14.51 -1.28
CA LEU A 100 -5.73 13.80 -0.48
C LEU A 100 -6.81 13.14 -1.36
N ILE A 101 -7.25 13.84 -2.41
CA ILE A 101 -8.20 13.29 -3.38
C ILE A 101 -7.59 12.10 -4.13
N VAL A 102 -6.35 12.24 -4.61
CA VAL A 102 -5.65 11.16 -5.34
C VAL A 102 -5.34 9.98 -4.43
N ASP A 103 -4.93 10.22 -3.17
CA ASP A 103 -4.69 9.17 -2.18
C ASP A 103 -5.97 8.40 -1.86
N THR A 104 -7.07 9.12 -1.62
CA THR A 104 -8.38 8.51 -1.37
C THR A 104 -8.83 7.69 -2.58
N TRP A 105 -8.73 8.23 -3.81
CA TRP A 105 -9.07 7.49 -5.03
C TRP A 105 -8.18 6.27 -5.26
N ALA A 106 -6.87 6.41 -5.00
CA ALA A 106 -5.90 5.33 -5.19
C ALA A 106 -6.16 4.18 -4.22
N ARG A 107 -6.50 4.49 -2.96
CA ARG A 107 -6.74 3.51 -1.89
C ARG A 107 -8.17 2.97 -1.84
N TRP A 108 -9.18 3.72 -2.30
CA TRP A 108 -10.60 3.34 -2.26
C TRP A 108 -10.91 1.92 -2.75
N PRO A 109 -10.50 1.49 -3.95
CA PRO A 109 -10.81 0.14 -4.42
C PRO A 109 -10.02 -0.96 -3.70
N PHE A 110 -9.04 -0.60 -2.87
CA PHE A 110 -8.08 -1.52 -2.26
C PHE A 110 -8.15 -1.53 -0.74
N PHE A 111 -9.15 -0.91 -0.12
CA PHE A 111 -9.33 -0.96 1.35
C PHE A 111 -9.38 -2.38 1.94
N LYS A 112 -9.72 -3.40 1.12
CA LYS A 112 -9.74 -4.82 1.52
C LYS A 112 -8.55 -5.64 0.98
N MET A 113 -7.62 -5.00 0.28
CA MET A 113 -6.44 -5.62 -0.35
C MET A 113 -5.16 -5.29 0.45
N PRO A 114 -4.09 -6.09 0.30
CA PRO A 114 -2.79 -5.77 0.90
C PRO A 114 -2.36 -4.33 0.56
N GLY A 115 -1.91 -3.59 1.58
CA GLY A 115 -1.67 -2.15 1.50
C GLY A 115 -0.46 -1.74 0.64
N SER A 116 0.35 -2.70 0.22
CA SER A 116 1.54 -2.49 -0.63
C SER A 116 1.62 -3.53 -1.74
N VAL A 117 2.33 -3.18 -2.83
CA VAL A 117 2.64 -4.13 -3.92
C VAL A 117 3.53 -5.27 -3.40
N GLU A 118 4.40 -4.99 -2.44
CA GLU A 118 5.27 -5.99 -1.81
C GLU A 118 4.47 -7.03 -1.03
N ASP A 119 3.47 -6.61 -0.27
CA ASP A 119 2.58 -7.53 0.46
C ASP A 119 1.71 -8.34 -0.51
N LEU A 120 1.32 -7.74 -1.63
CA LEU A 120 0.60 -8.44 -2.70
C LEU A 120 1.49 -9.49 -3.38
N ASP A 121 2.76 -9.18 -3.65
CA ASP A 121 3.73 -10.10 -4.25
C ASP A 121 4.09 -11.24 -3.29
N ARG A 122 4.15 -10.97 -1.99
CA ARG A 122 4.31 -11.99 -0.95
C ARG A 122 3.07 -12.89 -0.81
N GLU A 123 1.85 -12.33 -0.85
CA GLU A 123 0.63 -13.13 -0.83
C GLU A 123 0.56 -14.04 -2.07
N LEU A 124 0.99 -13.55 -3.23
CA LEU A 124 1.11 -14.34 -4.46
C LEU A 124 2.16 -15.46 -4.35
N SER A 125 3.32 -15.20 -3.72
CA SER A 125 4.37 -16.22 -3.57
C SER A 125 3.91 -17.34 -2.62
N ILE A 126 3.29 -17.00 -1.50
CA ILE A 126 2.69 -17.98 -0.57
C ILE A 126 1.67 -18.84 -1.31
N LEU A 127 0.71 -18.21 -2.00
CA LEU A 127 -0.32 -18.95 -2.74
C LEU A 127 0.29 -19.88 -3.81
N ALA A 128 1.34 -19.44 -4.50
CA ALA A 128 2.03 -20.28 -5.48
C ALA A 128 2.67 -21.51 -4.83
N THR A 129 3.41 -21.34 -3.73
CA THR A 129 4.06 -22.44 -3.00
C THR A 129 3.05 -23.46 -2.46
N TYR A 130 1.90 -23.01 -1.93
CA TYR A 130 0.89 -23.92 -1.40
C TYR A 130 0.11 -24.66 -2.47
N ILE A 131 -0.15 -24.04 -3.62
CA ILE A 131 -0.79 -24.70 -4.76
C ILE A 131 0.14 -25.79 -5.31
N GLU A 132 1.43 -25.47 -5.50
CA GLU A 132 2.42 -26.42 -6.04
C GLU A 132 2.58 -27.66 -5.15
N ARG A 133 2.51 -27.51 -3.81
CA ARG A 133 2.58 -28.66 -2.88
C ARG A 133 1.32 -29.52 -2.81
N LYS A 134 0.16 -28.98 -3.19
CA LYS A 134 -1.12 -29.68 -3.14
C LYS A 134 -1.55 -30.26 -4.50
N THR A 135 -0.81 -29.96 -5.56
CA THR A 135 -0.99 -30.52 -6.90
C THR A 135 -0.10 -31.73 -7.06
#